data_AF-A0A5E4HS18-F1
#
_entry.id   AF-A0A5E4HS18-F1
#
_cell.length_a   1.000
_cell.length_b   1.000
_cell.length_c   1.000
_cell.angle_alpha   90.00
_cell.angle_beta   90.00
_cell.angle_gamma   90.00
#
_symmetry.space_group_name_H-M   'P 1'
#
loop_
_entity.id
_entity.type
_entity.pdbx_description
1 polymer ?
#
loop_
_entity_poly.entity_id
_entity_poly.type
_entity_poly.pdbx_seq_one_letter_code
_entity_poly.pdbx_strand_id
1 'polypeptide(L)' 'MESMDKDELIFKITKEWVQQESNDIIGRNLSDDELYTVKKCIEWGLLTDIDTVFKAAIYEAIKDSKI' A
#
# COMPACT_ATOMS: atom_id res chain seq x y z
N MET A 1 20.89 -18.51 3.90
CA MET A 1 20.21 -17.58 2.99
C MET A 1 18.74 -17.87 3.21
N GLU A 2 18.01 -16.97 3.88
CA GLU A 2 16.55 -17.15 4.00
C GLU A 2 15.98 -17.25 2.59
N SER A 3 15.31 -18.37 2.31
CA SER A 3 14.52 -18.49 1.10
C SER A 3 13.38 -17.50 1.23
N MET A 4 13.35 -16.48 0.37
CA MET A 4 12.17 -15.64 0.21
C MET A 4 10.97 -16.57 0.04
N ASP A 5 10.05 -16.54 0.99
CA ASP A 5 8.79 -17.24 0.83
C ASP A 5 8.12 -16.62 -0.41
N LYS A 6 7.80 -17.46 -1.40
CA LYS A 6 7.28 -16.97 -2.69
C LYS A 6 5.97 -16.22 -2.52
N ASP A 7 5.27 -16.49 -1.42
CA ASP A 7 3.98 -15.89 -1.08
C ASP A 7 4.12 -14.86 0.07
N GLU A 8 5.33 -14.37 0.36
CA GLU A 8 5.55 -13.36 1.39
C GLU A 8 4.78 -12.05 1.06
N LEU A 9 4.04 -11.56 2.06
CA LEU A 9 3.27 -10.34 1.95
C LEU A 9 4.19 -9.11 2.06
N ILE A 10 4.43 -8.43 0.95
CA ILE A 10 5.25 -7.20 0.92
C ILE A 10 4.52 -6.01 1.57
N PHE A 11 3.22 -5.89 1.36
CA PHE A 11 2.43 -4.76 1.87
C PHE A 11 0.96 -5.13 2.07
N LYS A 12 0.32 -4.58 3.11
CA LYS A 12 -1.09 -4.81 3.46
C LYS A 12 -1.74 -3.54 3.98
N ILE A 13 -2.89 -3.19 3.40
CA ILE A 13 -3.79 -2.17 3.97
C ILE A 13 -4.94 -2.90 4.67
N THR A 14 -5.10 -2.66 5.97
CA THR A 14 -6.20 -3.23 6.75
C THR A 14 -7.37 -2.25 6.83
N LYS A 15 -8.58 -2.77 7.08
CA LYS A 15 -9.74 -1.91 7.36
C LYS A 15 -9.49 -1.02 8.58
N GLU A 16 -8.83 -1.55 9.60
CA GLU A 16 -8.51 -0.81 10.82
C GLU A 16 -7.58 0.37 10.53
N TRP A 17 -6.55 0.17 9.70
CA TRP A 17 -5.68 1.28 9.28
C TRP A 17 -6.48 2.35 8.52
N VAL A 18 -7.34 1.95 7.57
CA VAL A 18 -8.22 2.90 6.88
C VAL A 18 -9.12 3.67 7.85
N GLN A 19 -9.63 3.01 8.90
CA GLN A 19 -10.44 3.67 9.92
C GLN A 19 -9.62 4.64 10.79
N GLN A 20 -8.38 4.30 11.14
CA GLN A 20 -7.46 5.20 11.84
C GLN A 20 -7.21 6.46 11.01
N GLU A 21 -6.83 6.31 9.75
CA GLU A 21 -6.63 7.44 8.82
C GLU A 21 -7.90 8.30 8.69
N SER A 22 -9.08 7.67 8.63
CA SER A 22 -10.35 8.40 8.61
C SER A 22 -10.58 9.24 9.88
N ASN A 23 -10.29 8.70 11.06
CA ASN A 23 -10.41 9.48 12.29
C ASN A 23 -9.43 10.65 12.31
N ASP A 24 -8.21 10.46 11.82
CA ASP A 24 -7.19 11.50 11.79
C ASP A 24 -7.54 12.63 10.80
N ILE A 25 -8.14 12.29 9.65
CA ILE A 25 -8.47 13.26 8.59
C ILE A 25 -9.82 13.96 8.82
N ILE A 26 -10.87 13.20 9.19
CA ILE A 26 -12.25 13.70 9.28
C ILE A 26 -12.90 13.57 10.66
N GLY A 27 -12.18 13.04 11.66
CA GLY A 27 -12.66 12.97 13.05
C GLY A 27 -13.69 11.88 13.33
N ARG A 28 -13.87 10.91 12.44
CA ARG A 28 -14.77 9.76 12.65
C ARG A 28 -14.39 8.53 11.84
N ASN A 29 -14.96 7.38 12.23
CA ASN A 29 -14.97 6.17 11.41
C ASN A 29 -15.89 6.32 10.19
N LEU A 30 -15.51 5.63 9.12
CA LEU A 30 -16.29 5.39 7.90
C LEU A 30 -17.35 4.31 8.13
N SER A 31 -18.48 4.44 7.45
CA SER A 31 -19.46 3.38 7.28
C SER A 31 -18.93 2.29 6.32
N ASP A 32 -19.64 1.16 6.22
CA ASP A 32 -19.26 0.08 5.30
C ASP A 32 -19.29 0.52 3.82
N ASP A 33 -20.25 1.36 3.43
CA ASP A 33 -20.36 1.89 2.07
C ASP A 33 -19.24 2.89 1.75
N GLU A 34 -18.85 3.70 2.75
CA GLU A 34 -17.71 4.61 2.65
C GLU A 34 -16.39 3.83 2.57
N LEU A 35 -16.21 2.79 3.40
CA LEU A 35 -15.07 1.88 3.32
C LEU A 35 -14.97 1.19 1.97
N TYR A 36 -16.09 0.75 1.41
CA TYR A 36 -16.13 0.14 0.08
C TYR A 36 -15.67 1.12 -1.00
N THR A 37 -16.10 2.38 -0.90
CA THR A 37 -15.66 3.46 -1.81
C THR A 37 -14.16 3.72 -1.66
N VAL A 38 -13.67 3.87 -0.44
CA VAL A 38 -12.24 4.07 -0.16
C VAL A 38 -11.40 2.92 -0.70
N LYS A 39 -11.84 1.67 -0.49
CA LYS A 39 -11.17 0.49 -1.04
C LYS A 39 -10.99 0.60 -2.55
N LYS A 40 -12.07 0.91 -3.29
CA LYS A 40 -12.01 1.07 -4.76
C LYS A 40 -11.05 2.17 -5.19
N CYS A 41 -11.08 3.30 -4.50
CA CYS A 41 -10.19 4.42 -4.80
C CYS A 41 -8.71 4.05 -4.56
N ILE A 42 -8.42 3.35 -3.46
CA ILE A 42 -7.06 2.84 -3.17
C ILE A 42 -6.63 1.83 -4.24
N GLU A 43 -7.47 0.87 -4.60
CA GLU A 43 -7.17 -0.12 -5.64
C GLU A 43 -6.86 0.55 -6.99
N TRP A 44 -7.64 1.57 -7.37
CA TRP A 44 -7.43 2.30 -8.61
C TRP A 44 -6.16 3.18 -8.59
N GLY A 45 -5.90 3.85 -7.47
CA GLY A 45 -4.69 4.65 -7.27
C GLY A 45 -3.43 3.79 -7.32
N LEU A 46 -3.45 2.64 -6.63
CA LEU A 46 -2.36 1.67 -6.70
C LEU A 46 -2.19 1.16 -8.13
N LEU A 47 -3.26 0.72 -8.81
CA LEU A 47 -3.15 0.22 -10.19
C LEU A 47 -2.48 1.23 -11.14
N THR A 48 -2.76 2.52 -10.97
CA THR A 48 -2.25 3.57 -11.87
C THR A 48 -0.77 3.86 -11.66
N ASP A 49 -0.29 3.79 -10.41
CA ASP A 49 1.07 4.26 -10.06
C ASP A 49 2.01 3.15 -9.54
N ILE A 50 1.53 1.92 -9.36
CA ILE A 50 2.33 0.86 -8.72
C ILE A 50 3.62 0.56 -9.50
N ASP A 51 3.60 0.64 -10.83
CA ASP A 51 4.79 0.46 -11.66
C ASP A 51 5.89 1.48 -11.35
N THR A 52 5.50 2.72 -11.08
CA THR A 52 6.43 3.79 -10.68
C THR A 52 7.01 3.52 -9.31
N VAL A 53 6.18 3.06 -8.37
CA VAL A 53 6.62 2.67 -7.01
C VAL A 53 7.62 1.52 -7.07
N PHE A 54 7.33 0.47 -7.85
CA PHE A 54 8.27 -0.65 -8.04
C PHE A 54 9.60 -0.20 -8.62
N LYS A 55 9.59 0.61 -9.68
CA LYS A 55 10.81 1.13 -10.30
C LYS A 55 11.65 1.94 -9.30
N ALA A 56 11.01 2.86 -8.58
CA ALA A 56 11.69 3.69 -7.59
C ALA A 56 12.31 2.84 -6.47
N ALA A 57 11.54 1.90 -5.90
CA ALA A 57 12.01 1.03 -4.83
C ALA A 57 13.17 0.13 -5.28
N ILE A 58 13.10 -0.46 -6.48
CA ILE A 58 14.17 -1.30 -7.04
C ILE A 58 15.42 -0.46 -7.30
N TYR A 59 15.29 0.70 -7.94
CA TYR A 59 16.43 1.56 -8.23
C TYR A 59 17.12 2.06 -6.96
N GLU A 60 16.37 2.44 -5.94
CA GLU A 60 16.96 2.83 -4.65
C GLU A 60 17.68 1.63 -4.00
N ALA A 61 17.09 0.43 -4.02
CA ALA A 61 17.69 -0.77 -3.44
C ALA A 61 19.03 -1.15 -4.09
N ILE A 62 19.20 -0.90 -5.39
CA ILE A 62 20.44 -1.23 -6.12
C ILE A 62 21.41 -0.05 -6.25
N LYS A 63 21.06 1.13 -5.74
CA LYS A 63 21.81 2.38 -5.92
C LYS A 63 23.26 2.31 -5.41
N ASP A 64 23.47 1.63 -4.28
CA ASP A 64 24.80 1.41 -3.68
C ASP A 64 25.38 0.03 -4.01
N SER A 65 24.63 -0.79 -4.75
CA SER A 65 25.14 -2.04 -5.29
C SER A 65 26.10 -1.71 -6.42
N LYS A 66 27.39 -1.52 -6.09
CA LYS A 66 28.47 -1.35 -7.06
C LYS A 66 28.37 -2.47 -8.10
N ILE A 67 28.13 -2.10 -9.36
CA ILE A 67 28.52 -2.92 -10.51
C ILE A 67 30.03 -2.81 -10.67
#